data_AF-A0A6G3UIU7-F1
#
_entry.id   AF-A0A6G3UIU7-F1
#
_cell.length_a   1.000
_cell.length_b   1.000
_cell.length_c   1.000
_cell.angle_alpha   90.00
_cell.angle_beta   90.00
_cell.angle_gamma   90.00
#
_symmetry.space_group_name_H-M   'P 1'
#
loop_
_entity.id
_entity.type
_entity.pdbx_description
1 polymer ?
#
loop_
_entity_poly.entity_id
_entity_poly.type
_entity_poly.pdbx_seq_one_letter_code
_entity_poly.pdbx_strand_id
1 'polypeptide(L)' 'MSYRFTSASADRSALTAEPIVLYPGTDRAQPAVAVRIRSGGRSCMLYVTLDRIDELVTGIADTARTAAADFHPGA' A
#
# COMPACT_ATOMS: atom_id res chain seq x y z
N MET A 1 -15.48 4.30 0.94
CA MET A 1 -14.76 4.75 -0.27
C MET A 1 -13.50 3.90 -0.38
N SER A 2 -13.25 3.25 -1.51
CA SER A 2 -12.06 2.43 -1.74
C SER A 2 -11.19 3.07 -2.81
N TYR A 3 -9.88 3.13 -2.57
CA TYR A 3 -8.93 3.71 -3.53
C TYR A 3 -8.29 2.59 -4.34
N ARG A 4 -8.20 2.77 -5.66
CA ARG A 4 -7.56 1.81 -6.56
C ARG A 4 -6.47 2.49 -7.36
N PHE A 5 -5.26 1.97 -7.27
CA PHE A 5 -4.10 2.40 -8.03
C PHE A 5 -3.66 1.25 -8.94
N THR A 6 -3.25 1.58 -10.16
CA THR A 6 -2.79 0.62 -11.16
C THR A 6 -1.48 1.09 -11.76
N SER A 7 -0.49 0.22 -11.90
CA SER A 7 0.73 0.54 -12.67
C SER A 7 0.51 0.24 -14.16
N ALA A 8 1.10 1.06 -15.03
CA ALA A 8 1.09 0.86 -16.48
C ALA A 8 2.14 -0.17 -16.96
N SER A 9 2.88 -0.78 -16.04
CA SER A 9 3.89 -1.81 -16.33
C SER A 9 3.25 -3.06 -16.97
N ALA A 10 4.03 -3.79 -17.79
CA ALA A 10 3.62 -5.05 -18.40
C ALA A 10 3.09 -6.06 -17.36
N ASP A 11 3.63 -6.01 -16.13
CA ASP A 11 3.05 -6.66 -14.96
C ASP A 11 2.03 -5.72 -14.29
N ARG A 12 0.76 -5.84 -14.72
CA ARG A 12 -0.38 -5.08 -14.17
C ARG A 12 -0.51 -5.30 -12.67
N SER A 13 0.18 -4.47 -11.90
CA SER A 13 0.10 -4.49 -10.46
C SER A 13 -1.06 -3.58 -10.05
N ALA A 14 -1.99 -4.13 -9.26
CA ALA A 14 -3.14 -3.40 -8.74
C ALA A 14 -3.01 -3.28 -7.22
N LEU A 15 -3.17 -2.07 -6.73
CA LEU A 15 -3.19 -1.76 -5.30
C LEU A 15 -4.58 -1.22 -4.95
N THR A 16 -5.23 -1.82 -3.95
CA THR A 16 -6.52 -1.35 -3.44
C THR A 16 -6.44 -1.10 -1.94
N ALA A 17 -7.03 -0.01 -1.46
CA ALA A 17 -7.08 0.34 -0.05
C ALA A 17 -8.53 0.50 0.43
N GLU A 18 -8.85 -0.13 1.56
CA GLU A 18 -10.19 -0.13 2.16
C GLU A 18 -10.11 0.09 3.69
N PRO A 19 -11.02 0.90 4.27
CA PRO A 19 -11.10 1.05 5.71
C PRO A 19 -11.69 -0.21 6.33
N ILE A 20 -11.08 -0.69 7.42
CA ILE A 20 -11.51 -1.88 8.15
C ILE A 20 -11.42 -1.67 9.67
N VAL A 21 -11.99 -2.61 10.41
CA VAL A 21 -11.81 -2.74 11.85
C VAL A 21 -11.12 -4.06 12.13
N LEU A 22 -9.95 -4.01 12.76
CA LEU A 22 -9.21 -5.18 13.23
C LEU A 22 -9.68 -5.58 14.62
N TYR A 23 -9.81 -6.88 14.84
CA TYR A 23 -9.99 -7.49 16.15
C TYR A 23 -8.76 -8.36 16.43
N PRO A 24 -7.59 -7.76 16.73
CA PRO A 24 -6.49 -8.53 17.29
C PRO A 24 -7.03 -9.17 18.57
N GLY A 25 -6.63 -10.39 18.96
CA GLY A 25 -7.25 -11.20 20.04
C GLY A 25 -7.35 -10.59 21.45
N THR A 26 -7.19 -9.28 21.57
CA THR A 26 -7.62 -8.35 22.61
C THR A 26 -9.07 -7.89 22.41
N ASP A 27 -9.77 -7.52 23.48
CA ASP A 27 -11.15 -6.98 23.42
C ASP A 27 -11.30 -5.58 22.79
N ARG A 28 -10.25 -5.04 22.16
CA ARG A 28 -10.28 -3.70 21.56
C ARG A 28 -10.27 -3.78 20.04
N ALA A 29 -11.39 -3.36 19.46
CA ALA A 29 -11.50 -3.04 18.04
C ALA A 29 -10.52 -1.92 17.67
N GLN A 30 -9.73 -2.12 16.63
CA GLN A 30 -8.75 -1.16 16.15
C GLN A 30 -9.07 -0.74 14.71
N PRO A 31 -9.33 0.56 14.45
CA PRO A 31 -9.50 1.03 13.08
C PRO A 31 -8.18 0.91 12.31
N ALA A 32 -8.27 0.48 11.07
CA ALA A 32 -7.11 0.24 10.21
C ALA A 32 -7.48 0.40 8.73
N VAL A 33 -6.46 0.36 7.88
CA VAL A 33 -6.59 0.30 6.43
C VAL A 33 -6.04 -1.04 5.96
N ALA A 34 -6.84 -1.78 5.19
CA ALA A 34 -6.39 -2.97 4.49
C ALA A 34 -5.87 -2.56 3.10
N VAL A 35 -4.61 -2.85 2.83
CA VAL A 35 -3.97 -2.60 1.54
C VAL A 35 -3.74 -3.94 0.86
N ARG A 36 -4.42 -4.16 -0.26
CA ARG A 36 -4.25 -5.34 -1.09
C ARG A 36 -3.38 -5.02 -2.29
N ILE A 37 -2.34 -5.82 -2.50
CA ILE A 37 -1.42 -5.71 -3.62
C ILE A 37 -1.55 -6.98 -4.46
N ARG A 38 -1.89 -6.83 -5.74
CA ARG A 38 -1.96 -7.94 -6.70
C ARG A 38 -0.93 -7.72 -7.79
N SER A 39 -0.07 -8.70 -8.05
CA SER A 39 0.96 -8.64 -9.09
C SER A 39 1.25 -10.05 -9.61
N GLY A 40 1.26 -10.24 -10.94
CA GLY A 40 1.67 -11.52 -11.57
C GLY A 40 0.99 -12.78 -11.00
N GLY A 41 -0.31 -12.71 -10.64
CA GLY A 41 -1.04 -13.82 -10.03
C GLY A 41 -0.88 -13.99 -8.51
N ARG A 42 0.07 -13.28 -7.88
CA ARG A 42 0.25 -13.23 -6.43
C ARG A 42 -0.61 -12.12 -5.82
N SER A 43 -1.12 -12.35 -4.61
CA SER A 43 -1.83 -11.35 -3.81
C SER A 43 -1.19 -11.28 -2.42
N CYS A 44 -0.85 -10.08 -1.98
CA CYS A 44 -0.44 -9.77 -0.61
C CYS A 44 -1.49 -8.86 0.03
N MET A 45 -1.70 -9.01 1.34
CA MET A 45 -2.54 -8.12 2.14
C MET A 45 -1.70 -7.55 3.28
N LEU A 46 -1.73 -6.23 3.42
CA LEU A 46 -1.11 -5.51 4.52
C LEU A 46 -2.22 -4.83 5.33
N TYR A 47 -2.15 -4.93 6.65
CA TYR A 47 -3.03 -4.21 7.57
C TYR A 47 -2.23 -3.10 8.24
N VAL A 48 -2.70 -1.87 8.13
CA VAL A 48 -2.01 -0.68 8.61
C VAL A 48 -2.92 0.00 9.62
N THR A 49 -2.51 0.01 10.89
CA THR A 49 -3.22 0.72 11.94
C THR A 49 -3.10 2.23 11.74
N LEU A 50 -4.09 3.00 12.21
CA LEU A 50 -4.13 4.45 11.95
C LEU A 50 -2.91 5.19 12.51
N ASP A 51 -2.34 4.74 13.63
CA ASP A 51 -1.13 5.30 14.23
C ASP A 51 0.14 5.14 13.37
N ARG A 52 0.09 4.24 12.37
CA ARG A 52 1.20 3.92 11.46
C ARG A 52 1.00 4.42 10.03
N ILE A 53 -0.12 5.07 9.74
CA ILE A 53 -0.40 5.58 8.39
C ILE A 53 0.61 6.67 8.00
N ASP A 54 0.96 7.58 8.91
CA ASP A 54 1.91 8.64 8.61
C ASP A 54 3.31 8.09 8.30
N GLU A 55 3.72 7.04 9.02
CA GLU A 55 4.98 6.33 8.78
C GLU A 55 4.96 5.66 7.39
N LEU A 56 3.87 5.00 7.03
CA LEU A 56 3.69 4.40 5.71
C LEU A 56 3.74 5.44 4.58
N VAL A 57 3.01 6.55 4.73
CA VAL A 57 2.96 7.62 3.72
C VAL A 57 4.35 8.23 3.54
N THR A 58 5.07 8.47 4.64
CA THR A 58 6.44 8.97 4.61
C THR A 58 7.37 7.99 3.88
N GLY A 59 7.31 6.69 4.21
CA GLY A 59 8.11 5.67 3.55
C GLY A 59 7.82 5.53 2.04
N ILE A 60 6.55 5.63 1.64
CA ILE A 60 6.16 5.65 0.21
C ILE A 60 6.73 6.88 -0.49
N ALA A 61 6.64 8.06 0.12
CA ALA A 61 7.15 9.30 -0.45
C ALA A 61 8.68 9.26 -0.63
N ASP A 62 9.39 8.73 0.36
CA ASP A 62 10.84 8.56 0.30
C ASP A 62 11.25 7.55 -0.77
N THR A 63 10.55 6.41 -0.85
CA THR A 63 10.79 5.40 -1.90
C THR A 63 10.55 5.99 -3.29
N ALA A 64 9.49 6.78 -3.47
CA ALA A 64 9.19 7.44 -4.73
C ALA A 64 10.28 8.47 -5.09
N ARG A 65 10.82 9.21 -4.11
CA ARG A 65 11.93 10.15 -4.33
C ARG A 65 13.20 9.43 -4.79
N THR A 66 13.55 8.30 -4.16
CA THR A 66 14.69 7.47 -4.57
C THR A 66 14.48 6.92 -5.98
N ALA A 67 13.31 6.34 -6.27
CA ALA A 67 12.99 5.84 -7.60
C ALA A 67 13.06 6.94 -8.67
N ALA A 68 12.63 8.17 -8.35
CA ALA A 68 12.74 9.31 -9.25
C ALA A 68 14.19 9.75 -9.48
N ALA A 69 15.06 9.66 -8.45
CA ALA A 69 16.48 9.93 -8.60
C ALA A 69 17.21 8.85 -9.44
N ASP A 70 16.79 7.60 -9.30
CA ASP A 70 17.33 6.46 -10.06
C ASP A 70 16.73 6.36 -11.47
N PHE A 71 15.67 7.10 -11.77
CA PHE A 71 15.01 7.07 -13.07
C PHE A 71 15.82 7.87 -14.11
N HIS A 72 16.48 7.14 -15.01
CA HIS A 72 17.23 7.71 -16.14
C HIS A 72 16.47 7.44 -17.43
N PRO A 73 15.70 8.40 -17.95
CA PRO A 73 15.00 8.22 -19.22
C PRO A 73 16.03 8.27 -20.37
N GLY A 74 16.56 7.11 -20.80
CA GLY A 74 17.34 7.00 -22.04
C GLY A 74 18.64 6.19 -22.03
N ALA A 75 18.84 5.24 -21.10
CA ALA A 75 19.88 4.21 -21.24
C ALA A 75 19.34 2.94 -21.91
#